data_AF-A0A7C5QA55-F1
#
_entry.id   AF-A0A7C5QA55-F1
#
_cell.length_a   1.000
_cell.length_b   1.000
_cell.length_c   1.000
_cell.angle_alpha   90.00
_cell.angle_beta   90.00
_cell.angle_gamma   90.00
#
_symmetry.space_group_name_H-M   'P 1'
#
loop_
_entity.id
_entity.type
_entity.pdbx_description
1 polymer ?
#
loop_
_entity_poly.entity_id
_entity_poly.type
_entity_poly.pdbx_seq_one_letter_code
_entity_poly.pdbx_strand_id
1 'polypeptide(L)'
;MLYQRILTAIPLAAFVFWIIFFQPTNVFFYFILFVVLISGYEWARLAGVRGIIWRGLYAVLITAVAWSIPQFASDYVIWSVYIAVLWWFSITFYLKIARPKQVSSGLKLDKLFIAFIILPAAALAMQMIHSLHIGLDWQGPAWLFYALSLVWVADIGAYFA
;
A
#
# COMPACT_ATOMS: atom_id res chain seq x y z
N MET A 1 11.69 13.64 -21.65
CA MET A 1 11.39 13.04 -20.34
C MET A 1 9.89 13.05 -20.02
N LEU A 2 9.16 14.15 -20.22
CA LEU A 2 7.71 14.19 -19.97
C LEU A 2 6.91 13.20 -20.85
N TYR A 3 7.23 13.13 -22.15
CA TYR A 3 6.59 12.19 -23.08
C TYR A 3 6.65 10.73 -22.61
N GLN A 4 7.82 10.28 -22.12
CA GLN A 4 7.97 8.91 -21.62
C GLN A 4 7.11 8.67 -20.38
N ARG A 5 7.04 9.63 -19.45
CA ARG A 5 6.20 9.53 -18.23
C ARG A 5 4.72 9.41 -18.59
N ILE A 6 4.24 10.22 -19.54
CA ILE A 6 2.85 10.18 -20.01
C ILE A 6 2.55 8.83 -20.70
N LEU A 7 3.45 8.39 -21.59
CA LEU A 7 3.28 7.12 -22.32
C LEU A 7 3.24 5.90 -21.40
N THR A 8 3.95 5.92 -20.27
CA THR A 8 3.88 4.83 -19.28
C THR A 8 2.70 4.97 -18.32
N ALA A 9 2.28 6.19 -17.98
CA ALA A 9 1.21 6.44 -17.02
C ALA A 9 -0.17 6.11 -17.61
N ILE A 10 -0.43 6.43 -18.87
CA ILE A 10 -1.75 6.22 -19.50
C ILE A 10 -2.16 4.73 -19.51
N PRO A 11 -1.33 3.79 -20.00
CA PRO A 11 -1.68 2.36 -19.98
C PRO A 11 -1.87 1.83 -18.56
N LEU A 12 -1.03 2.28 -17.62
CA LEU A 12 -1.14 1.88 -16.23
C LEU A 12 -2.44 2.39 -15.60
N ALA A 13 -2.80 3.65 -15.83
CA ALA A 13 -4.05 4.25 -15.35
C ALA A 13 -5.27 3.54 -15.95
N ALA A 14 -5.24 3.20 -17.24
CA ALA A 14 -6.31 2.43 -17.89
C ALA A 14 -6.46 1.02 -17.27
N PHE A 15 -5.34 0.36 -16.97
CA PHE A 15 -5.34 -0.93 -16.28
C PHE A 15 -5.89 -0.82 -14.84
N VAL A 16 -5.49 0.21 -14.09
CA VAL A 16 -6.02 0.45 -12.73
C VAL A 16 -7.51 0.78 -12.77
N PHE A 17 -7.96 1.57 -13.74
CA PHE A 17 -9.39 1.81 -13.95
C PHE A 17 -10.14 0.51 -14.22
N TRP A 18 -9.60 -0.35 -15.10
CA TRP A 18 -10.21 -1.63 -15.41
C TRP A 18 -10.29 -2.57 -14.18
N ILE A 19 -9.21 -2.73 -13.42
CA ILE A 19 -9.19 -3.64 -12.26
C ILE A 19 -10.12 -3.15 -11.13
N ILE A 20 -10.32 -1.84 -10.98
CA ILE A 20 -11.18 -1.27 -9.93
C ILE A 20 -12.66 -1.38 -10.33
N PHE A 21 -13.03 -1.00 -11.56
CA PHE A 21 -14.45 -0.90 -11.92
C PHE A 21 -15.05 -2.19 -12.46
N PHE A 22 -14.25 -3.08 -13.04
CA PHE A 22 -14.76 -4.23 -13.78
C PHE A 22 -14.43 -5.59 -13.16
N GLN A 23 -13.62 -5.63 -12.10
CA GLN A 23 -13.26 -6.89 -11.43
C GLN A 23 -13.95 -7.04 -10.08
N PRO A 24 -14.33 -8.27 -9.70
CA PRO A 24 -14.87 -8.52 -8.37
C PRO A 24 -13.80 -8.25 -7.30
N THR A 25 -14.25 -7.87 -6.09
CA THR A 25 -13.36 -7.52 -4.96
C THR A 25 -12.30 -8.58 -4.67
N ASN A 26 -12.60 -9.87 -4.86
CA ASN A 26 -11.60 -10.93 -4.66
C ASN A 26 -10.45 -10.86 -5.66
N VAL A 27 -10.74 -10.65 -6.95
CA VAL A 27 -9.70 -10.51 -8.00
C VAL A 27 -8.90 -9.24 -7.78
N PHE A 28 -9.57 -8.13 -7.47
CA PHE A 28 -8.93 -6.88 -7.08
C PHE A 28 -7.99 -7.07 -5.87
N PHE A 29 -8.44 -7.78 -4.83
CA PHE A 29 -7.63 -8.01 -3.63
C PHE A 29 -6.38 -8.85 -3.92
N TYR A 30 -6.47 -9.90 -4.73
CA TYR A 30 -5.28 -10.66 -5.15
C TYR A 30 -4.29 -9.80 -5.96
N PHE A 31 -4.80 -8.89 -6.80
CA PHE A 31 -3.93 -7.91 -7.45
C PHE A 31 -3.23 -7.00 -6.44
N ILE A 32 -3.95 -6.51 -5.42
CA ILE A 32 -3.33 -5.70 -4.35
C ILE A 32 -2.32 -6.52 -3.53
N LEU A 33 -2.56 -7.80 -3.26
CA LEU A 33 -1.57 -8.68 -2.63
C LEU A 33 -0.31 -8.85 -3.48
N PHE A 34 -0.43 -8.91 -4.80
CA PHE A 34 0.72 -8.88 -5.69
C PHE A 34 1.50 -7.55 -5.58
N VAL A 35 0.79 -6.42 -5.48
CA VAL A 35 1.43 -5.11 -5.21
C VAL A 35 2.11 -5.10 -3.83
N VAL A 36 1.50 -5.69 -2.80
CA VAL A 36 2.12 -5.86 -1.47
C VAL A 36 3.38 -6.71 -1.54
N LEU A 37 3.40 -7.77 -2.35
CA LEU A 37 4.58 -8.61 -2.55
C LEU A 37 5.75 -7.79 -3.12
N ILE A 38 5.51 -7.02 -4.19
CA ILE A 38 6.52 -6.13 -4.77
C ILE A 38 6.97 -5.08 -3.75
N SER A 39 6.00 -4.48 -3.05
CA SER A 39 6.26 -3.44 -2.05
C SER A 39 7.09 -3.98 -0.89
N GLY A 40 6.79 -5.18 -0.39
CA GLY A 40 7.53 -5.84 0.68
C GLY A 40 8.97 -6.16 0.26
N TYR A 41 9.18 -6.58 -0.98
CA TYR A 41 10.52 -6.84 -1.52
C TYR A 41 11.39 -5.57 -1.56
N GLU A 42 10.84 -4.46 -2.09
CA GLU A 42 11.53 -3.17 -2.10
C GLU A 42 11.70 -2.60 -0.68
N TRP A 43 10.71 -2.79 0.20
CA TRP A 43 10.79 -2.34 1.58
C TRP A 43 11.92 -3.05 2.36
N ALA A 44 12.09 -4.36 2.15
CA ALA A 44 13.20 -5.11 2.75
C ALA A 44 14.56 -4.52 2.34
N ARG A 45 14.71 -4.14 1.07
CA ARG A 45 15.92 -3.48 0.57
C ARG A 45 16.13 -2.13 1.24
N LEU A 46 15.08 -1.32 1.41
CA LEU A 46 15.14 -0.02 2.10
C LEU A 46 15.46 -0.13 3.59
N ALA A 47 15.12 -1.27 4.20
CA ALA A 47 15.46 -1.59 5.58
C ALA A 47 16.85 -2.23 5.75
N GLY A 48 17.63 -2.36 4.67
CA GLY A 48 19.01 -2.85 4.71
C GLY A 48 19.17 -4.38 4.63
N VAL A 49 18.10 -5.12 4.31
CA VAL A 49 18.20 -6.58 4.09
C VAL A 49 19.03 -6.85 2.84
N ARG A 50 20.07 -7.69 3.01
CA ARG A 50 20.96 -8.12 1.93
C ARG A 50 20.59 -9.53 1.47
N GLY A 51 20.76 -9.78 0.18
CA GLY A 51 20.45 -11.07 -0.44
C GLY A 51 19.05 -11.15 -1.02
N ILE A 52 18.96 -11.73 -2.22
CA ILE A 52 17.72 -11.90 -2.98
C ILE A 52 16.71 -12.78 -2.24
N ILE A 53 17.19 -13.87 -1.62
CA ILE A 53 16.37 -14.88 -0.93
C ILE A 53 15.69 -14.27 0.30
N TRP A 54 16.42 -13.56 1.16
CA TRP A 54 15.86 -12.96 2.38
C TRP A 54 14.82 -11.89 2.09
N ARG A 55 15.00 -11.11 1.02
CA ARG A 55 14.00 -10.13 0.57
C ARG A 55 12.74 -10.82 0.04
N GLY A 56 12.91 -11.89 -0.74
CA GLY A 56 11.80 -12.70 -1.23
C GLY A 56 11.00 -13.34 -0.10
N LEU A 57 11.68 -13.96 0.86
CA LEU A 57 11.03 -14.55 2.05
C LEU A 57 10.25 -13.51 2.85
N TYR A 58 10.86 -12.35 3.11
CA TYR A 58 10.19 -11.26 3.81
C TYR A 58 8.95 -10.75 3.07
N ALA A 59 9.04 -10.57 1.75
CA ALA A 59 7.91 -10.16 0.92
C ALA A 59 6.76 -11.17 0.95
N VAL A 60 7.09 -12.46 0.83
CA VAL A 60 6.11 -13.56 0.92
C VAL A 60 5.46 -13.58 2.30
N LEU A 61 6.24 -13.43 3.38
CA LEU A 61 5.72 -13.39 4.74
C LEU A 61 4.74 -12.24 4.95
N ILE A 62 5.06 -11.02 4.53
CA ILE A 62 4.14 -9.87 4.63
C ILE A 62 2.87 -10.10 3.82
N THR A 63 3.01 -10.63 2.61
CA THR A 63 1.88 -10.90 1.73
C THR A 63 0.97 -11.98 2.33
N ALA A 64 1.56 -13.03 2.93
CA ALA A 64 0.83 -14.06 3.63
C ALA A 64 0.08 -13.51 4.85
N VAL A 65 0.70 -12.60 5.63
CA VAL A 65 0.04 -11.90 6.72
C VAL A 65 -1.16 -11.10 6.19
N ALA A 66 -0.97 -10.27 5.16
CA ALA A 66 -2.04 -9.48 4.55
C ALA A 66 -3.20 -10.35 4.03
N TRP A 67 -2.89 -11.50 3.42
CA TRP A 67 -3.90 -12.44 2.93
C TRP A 67 -4.64 -13.17 4.06
N SER A 68 -3.94 -13.52 5.15
CA SER A 68 -4.49 -14.31 6.26
C SER A 68 -5.48 -13.55 7.14
N ILE A 69 -5.27 -12.24 7.35
CA ILE A 69 -6.12 -11.41 8.23
C ILE A 69 -7.61 -11.48 7.86
N PRO A 70 -8.05 -11.24 6.61
CA PRO A 70 -9.47 -11.29 6.28
C PRO A 70 -10.05 -12.72 6.33
N GLN A 71 -9.22 -13.76 6.25
CA GLN A 71 -9.65 -15.15 6.28
C GLN A 71 -9.84 -15.69 7.71
N PHE A 72 -8.95 -15.31 8.62
CA PHE A 72 -8.90 -15.88 9.98
C PHE A 72 -9.20 -14.86 11.09
N ALA A 73 -9.23 -13.56 10.78
CA ALA A 73 -9.37 -12.47 11.73
C ALA A 73 -10.19 -11.31 11.13
N SER A 74 -11.26 -11.61 10.39
CA SER A 74 -12.13 -10.64 9.72
C SER A 74 -12.60 -9.51 10.64
N ASP A 75 -12.94 -9.85 11.88
CA ASP A 75 -13.45 -8.91 12.89
C ASP A 75 -12.40 -7.88 13.32
N TYR A 76 -11.12 -8.16 13.07
CA TYR A 76 -9.98 -7.33 13.45
C TYR A 76 -9.39 -6.51 12.28
N VAL A 77 -9.93 -6.65 11.07
CA VAL A 77 -9.46 -5.92 9.88
C VAL A 77 -9.42 -4.41 10.13
N ILE A 78 -10.48 -3.85 10.71
CA ILE A 78 -10.57 -2.41 10.99
C ILE A 78 -9.52 -1.95 12.01
N TRP A 79 -9.19 -2.80 12.98
CA TRP A 79 -8.16 -2.49 13.98
C TRP A 79 -6.77 -2.40 13.35
N SER A 80 -6.45 -3.27 12.39
CA SER A 80 -5.20 -3.16 11.62
C SER A 80 -5.09 -1.81 10.90
N VAL A 81 -6.20 -1.33 10.32
CA VAL A 81 -6.26 -0.02 9.66
C VAL A 81 -6.08 1.12 10.67
N TYR A 82 -6.75 1.07 11.82
CA TYR A 82 -6.61 2.10 12.87
C TYR A 82 -5.18 2.18 13.41
N ILE A 83 -4.52 1.05 13.64
CA ILE A 83 -3.12 1.04 14.08
C ILE A 83 -2.21 1.70 13.03
N ALA A 84 -2.42 1.43 11.75
CA ALA A 84 -1.66 2.07 10.68
C ALA A 84 -1.92 3.59 10.60
N VAL A 85 -3.18 4.02 10.76
CA VAL A 85 -3.53 5.45 10.82
C VAL A 85 -2.85 6.13 12.00
N LEU A 86 -2.90 5.52 13.19
CA LEU A 86 -2.22 6.03 14.38
C LEU A 86 -0.71 6.15 14.16
N TRP A 87 -0.10 5.19 13.47
CA TRP A 87 1.31 5.27 13.13
C TRP A 87 1.62 6.44 12.19
N TRP A 88 0.81 6.66 11.15
CA TRP A 88 0.98 7.80 10.23
C TRP A 88 0.85 9.17 10.92
N PHE A 89 -0.06 9.29 11.89
CA PHE A 89 -0.10 10.49 12.73
C PHE A 89 1.17 10.61 13.58
N SER A 90 1.56 9.53 14.26
CA SER A 90 2.71 9.50 15.14
C SER A 90 4.01 9.86 14.42
N ILE A 91 4.24 9.33 13.21
CA ILE A 91 5.46 9.62 12.44
C ILE A 91 5.49 11.08 11.99
N THR A 92 4.35 11.69 11.66
CA THR A 92 4.26 13.12 11.30
C THR A 92 4.67 14.02 12.47
N PHE A 93 4.27 13.69 13.70
CA PHE A 93 4.72 14.42 14.89
C PHE A 93 6.20 14.18 15.18
N TYR A 94 6.66 12.94 15.06
CA TYR A 94 8.08 12.59 15.24
C TYR A 94 8.98 13.35 14.26
N LEU A 95 8.56 13.51 13.00
CA LEU A 95 9.34 14.22 11.98
C LEU A 95 9.59 15.70 12.31
N LYS A 96 8.76 16.34 13.16
CA LYS A 96 9.00 17.73 13.62
C LYS A 96 10.22 17.85 14.54
N ILE A 97 10.52 16.79 15.29
CA ILE A 97 11.62 16.76 16.27
C ILE A 97 12.81 15.93 15.78
N ALA A 98 12.60 15.10 14.76
CA ALA A 98 13.63 14.24 14.19
C ALA A 98 14.73 15.07 13.53
N ARG A 99 15.98 14.77 13.87
CA ARG A 99 17.14 15.32 13.15
C ARG A 99 17.53 14.43 11.97
N PRO A 100 17.94 15.02 10.84
CA PRO A 100 18.43 14.25 9.70
C PRO A 100 19.63 13.41 10.13
N LYS A 101 19.51 12.09 9.96
CA LYS A 101 20.60 11.14 10.19
C LYS A 101 21.23 10.76 8.86
N GLN A 102 22.54 10.55 8.85
CA GLN A 102 23.23 10.03 7.67
C GLN A 102 22.65 8.67 7.25
N VAL A 103 22.67 8.41 5.94
CA VAL A 103 22.17 7.18 5.35
C VAL A 103 23.05 6.01 5.80
N SER A 104 22.63 5.33 6.87
CA SER A 104 23.27 4.08 7.28
C SER A 104 22.76 2.90 6.43
N SER A 105 23.68 2.08 5.94
CA SER A 105 23.43 0.85 5.16
C SER A 105 23.21 -0.40 6.03
N GLY A 106 23.09 -0.21 7.35
CA GLY A 106 22.82 -1.26 8.32
C GLY A 106 21.36 -1.70 8.30
N LEU A 107 21.11 -2.89 8.86
CA LEU A 107 19.78 -3.44 9.06
C LEU A 107 18.98 -2.55 10.02
N LYS A 108 17.77 -2.16 9.62
CA LYS A 108 16.85 -1.32 10.38
C LYS A 108 15.61 -2.13 10.75
N LEU A 109 15.66 -2.76 11.92
CA LEU A 109 14.59 -3.64 12.41
C LEU A 109 13.27 -2.90 12.60
N ASP A 110 13.32 -1.65 13.08
CA ASP A 110 12.17 -0.74 13.16
C ASP A 110 11.46 -0.59 11.81
N LYS A 111 12.22 -0.41 10.73
CA LYS A 111 11.68 -0.34 9.37
C LYS A 111 11.11 -1.67 8.89
N LEU A 112 11.68 -2.81 9.29
CA LEU A 112 11.12 -4.11 8.92
C LEU A 112 9.80 -4.37 9.63
N PHE A 113 9.76 -4.17 10.95
CA PHE A 113 8.55 -4.45 11.73
C PHE A 113 7.38 -3.54 11.34
N ILE A 114 7.64 -2.28 11.02
CA ILE A 114 6.55 -1.38 10.66
C ILE A 114 5.86 -1.75 9.35
N ALA A 115 6.55 -2.42 8.43
CA ALA A 115 5.95 -2.87 7.17
C ALA A 115 4.84 -3.90 7.40
N PHE A 116 4.94 -4.72 8.45
CA PHE A 116 3.90 -5.69 8.85
C PHE A 116 2.62 -5.01 9.34
N ILE A 117 2.68 -3.72 9.65
CA ILE A 117 1.50 -2.92 10.00
C ILE A 117 1.02 -2.20 8.74
N ILE A 118 1.90 -1.46 8.06
CA ILE A 118 1.51 -0.52 7.01
C ILE A 118 1.08 -1.22 5.72
N LEU A 119 1.83 -2.23 5.24
CA LEU A 119 1.53 -2.87 3.97
C LEU A 119 0.24 -3.71 4.04
N PRO A 120 0.01 -4.55 5.07
CA PRO A 120 -1.27 -5.21 5.25
C PRO A 120 -2.42 -4.22 5.42
N ALA A 121 -2.29 -3.20 6.27
CA ALA A 121 -3.35 -2.23 6.48
C ALA A 121 -3.76 -1.49 5.19
N ALA A 122 -2.80 -1.15 4.32
CA ALA A 122 -3.10 -0.55 3.02
C ALA A 122 -3.93 -1.50 2.14
N ALA A 123 -3.54 -2.78 2.05
CA ALA A 123 -4.28 -3.77 1.27
C ALA A 123 -5.70 -4.00 1.80
N LEU A 124 -5.82 -4.12 3.12
CA LEU A 124 -7.09 -4.33 3.80
C LEU A 124 -8.03 -3.12 3.66
N ALA A 125 -7.50 -1.91 3.80
CA ALA A 125 -8.28 -0.68 3.61
C ALA A 125 -8.81 -0.59 2.17
N MET A 126 -7.97 -0.86 1.16
CA MET A 126 -8.39 -0.86 -0.24
C MET A 126 -9.46 -1.92 -0.52
N GLN A 127 -9.28 -3.14 0.00
CA GLN A 127 -10.29 -4.20 -0.10
C GLN A 127 -11.63 -3.78 0.53
N MET A 128 -11.57 -3.20 1.74
CA MET A 128 -12.75 -2.79 2.48
C MET A 128 -13.53 -1.69 1.73
N ILE A 129 -12.84 -0.66 1.22
CA ILE A 129 -13.46 0.39 0.42
C ILE A 129 -14.06 -0.17 -0.87
N HIS A 130 -13.33 -1.04 -1.58
CA HIS A 130 -13.82 -1.67 -2.82
C HIS A 130 -15.07 -2.53 -2.60
N SER A 131 -15.14 -3.21 -1.45
CA SER A 131 -16.29 -4.03 -1.06
C SER A 131 -17.52 -3.24 -0.60
N LEU A 132 -17.39 -1.93 -0.42
CA LEU A 132 -18.43 -1.10 0.18
C LEU A 132 -19.65 -0.99 -0.73
N HIS A 133 -20.82 -1.28 -0.16
CA HIS A 133 -22.12 -1.05 -0.78
C HIS A 133 -22.82 0.07 0.01
N ILE A 134 -23.22 1.14 -0.69
CA ILE A 134 -23.92 2.28 -0.09
C ILE A 134 -25.33 2.30 -0.67
N GLY A 135 -26.31 1.89 0.14
CA GLY A 135 -27.67 1.65 -0.35
C GLY A 135 -27.72 0.43 -1.26
N LEU A 136 -28.40 0.55 -2.41
CA LEU A 136 -28.51 -0.52 -3.41
C LEU A 136 -27.34 -0.51 -4.42
N ASP A 137 -26.50 0.53 -4.40
CA ASP A 137 -25.46 0.74 -5.41
C ASP A 137 -24.08 0.29 -4.92
N TRP A 138 -23.36 -0.39 -5.80
CA TRP A 138 -21.95 -0.76 -5.59
C TRP A 138 -21.04 0.45 -5.86
N GLN A 139 -21.01 1.39 -4.91
CA GLN A 139 -20.24 2.63 -5.01
C GLN A 139 -18.79 2.50 -4.54
N GLY A 140 -18.40 1.39 -3.89
CA GLY A 140 -17.05 1.15 -3.38
C GLY A 140 -15.92 1.40 -4.38
N PRO A 141 -15.99 0.89 -5.62
CA PRO A 141 -14.99 1.16 -6.66
C PRO A 141 -14.80 2.65 -6.95
N ALA A 142 -15.89 3.42 -7.00
CA ALA A 142 -15.83 4.86 -7.24
C ALA A 142 -15.13 5.60 -6.09
N TRP A 143 -15.42 5.24 -4.84
CA TRP A 143 -14.75 5.81 -3.67
C TRP A 143 -13.26 5.45 -3.61
N LEU A 144 -12.91 4.21 -3.95
CA LEU A 144 -11.51 3.80 -4.04
C LEU A 144 -10.78 4.58 -5.14
N PHE A 145 -11.37 4.68 -6.33
CA PHE A 145 -10.77 5.41 -7.44
C PHE A 145 -10.62 6.90 -7.11
N TYR A 146 -11.60 7.50 -6.43
CA TYR A 146 -11.51 8.86 -5.92
C TYR A 146 -10.33 9.03 -4.95
N ALA A 147 -10.19 8.15 -3.96
CA ALA A 147 -9.09 8.20 -2.99
C ALA A 147 -7.71 8.08 -3.68
N LEU A 148 -7.56 7.16 -4.64
CA LEU A 148 -6.33 7.02 -5.42
C LEU A 148 -6.06 8.25 -6.30
N SER A 149 -7.09 8.82 -6.92
CA SER A 149 -6.97 10.01 -7.74
C SER A 149 -6.48 11.21 -6.93
N LEU A 150 -6.95 11.38 -5.68
CA LEU A 150 -6.43 12.42 -4.80
C LEU A 150 -4.93 12.27 -4.54
N VAL A 151 -4.46 11.04 -4.27
CA VAL A 151 -3.03 10.76 -4.04
C VAL A 151 -2.22 11.00 -5.32
N TRP A 152 -2.70 10.54 -6.47
CA TRP A 152 -2.00 10.72 -7.75
C TRP A 152 -1.90 12.19 -8.16
N VAL A 153 -2.99 12.97 -8.01
CA VAL A 153 -2.97 14.40 -8.30
C VAL A 153 -1.99 15.13 -7.38
N ALA A 154 -1.95 14.78 -6.09
CA ALA A 154 -1.00 15.34 -5.15
C ALA A 154 0.46 15.02 -5.55
N ASP A 155 0.75 13.78 -5.92
CA ASP A 155 2.09 13.34 -6.32
C ASP A 155 2.53 14.00 -7.65
N ILE A 156 1.64 14.06 -8.65
CA ILE A 156 1.89 14.77 -9.91
C ILE A 156 2.12 16.26 -9.65
N GLY A 157 1.27 16.89 -8.83
CA GLY A 157 1.38 18.31 -8.50
C GLY A 157 2.70 18.68 -7.85
N ALA A 158 3.24 17.82 -6.97
CA ALA A 158 4.53 18.01 -6.32
C ALA A 158 5.72 18.05 -7.31
N TYR A 159 5.60 17.45 -8.49
CA TYR A 159 6.63 17.54 -9.54
C TYR A 159 6.60 18.85 -10.34
N PHE A 160 5.52 19.63 -10.23
CA PHE A 160 5.30 20.88 -10.99
C PHE A 160 5.30 22.15 -10.11
N ALA A 161 5.37 22.00 -8.78
CA ALA A 161 5.53 23.10 -7.82
C ALA A 161 7.01 23.41 -7.57
#